data_AF-A0A2J7TE96-F1
#
_entry.id   AF-A0A2J7TE96-F1
#
_cell.length_a   1.000
_cell.length_b   1.000
_cell.length_c   1.000
_cell.angle_alpha   90.00
_cell.angle_beta   90.00
_cell.angle_gamma   90.00
#
_symmetry.space_group_name_H-M   'P 1'
#
loop_
_entity.id
_entity.type
_entity.pdbx_description
1 polymer ?
#
loop_
_entity_poly.entity_id
_entity_poly.type
_entity_poly.pdbx_seq_one_letter_code
_entity_poly.pdbx_strand_id
1 'polypeptide(L)'
;MVREFEYRGETFRVNAHGAPGHEEVFIIHLVDGEEEGEMSIDRMTEENDRSAPLEAIIVMLCDRLVIEREIDVADPQGAFSWREGKVLFKVHSGVQDHA
;
A
#
# COMPACT_ATOMS: atom_id res chain seq x y z
N MET A 1 2.27 -1.90 9.30
CA MET A 1 3.42 -2.23 8.42
C MET A 1 3.64 -1.04 7.51
N VAL A 2 4.88 -0.55 7.39
CA VAL A 2 5.24 0.48 6.41
C VAL A 2 6.35 -0.07 5.53
N ARG A 3 6.13 -0.16 4.22
CA ARG A 3 7.10 -0.76 3.29
C ARG A 3 6.95 -0.23 1.86
N GLU A 4 8.09 -0.08 1.18
CA GLU A 4 8.15 0.27 -0.24
C GLU A 4 8.14 -0.97 -1.14
N PHE A 5 7.54 -0.85 -2.32
CA PHE A 5 7.42 -1.90 -3.32
C PHE A 5 7.43 -1.30 -4.72
N GLU A 6 7.67 -2.16 -5.70
CA GLU A 6 7.59 -1.85 -7.13
C GLU A 6 6.37 -2.57 -7.72
N TYR A 7 5.60 -1.86 -8.54
CA TYR A 7 4.48 -2.42 -9.30
C TYR A 7 4.32 -1.64 -10.60
N ARG A 8 4.14 -2.35 -11.72
CA ARG A 8 4.08 -1.78 -13.06
C ARG A 8 5.24 -0.82 -13.43
N GLY A 9 6.44 -1.08 -12.90
CA GLY A 9 7.62 -0.22 -13.12
C GLY A 9 7.67 1.05 -12.25
N GLU A 10 6.63 1.31 -11.46
CA GLU A 10 6.52 2.45 -10.56
C GLU A 10 6.90 2.07 -9.13
N THR A 11 7.36 3.04 -8.34
CA THR A 11 7.62 2.86 -6.92
C THR A 11 6.42 3.33 -6.08
N PHE A 12 6.01 2.49 -5.14
CA PHE A 12 4.94 2.82 -4.20
C PHE A 12 5.38 2.52 -2.77
N ARG A 13 4.69 3.16 -1.82
CA ARG A 13 4.79 2.87 -0.38
C ARG A 13 3.43 2.49 0.16
N VAL A 14 3.36 1.36 0.86
CA VAL A 14 2.18 0.97 1.62
C VAL A 14 2.36 1.28 3.11
N ASN A 15 1.33 1.86 3.71
CA ASN A 15 1.09 1.85 5.14
C ASN A 15 -0.16 1.01 5.40
N ALA A 16 -0.01 -0.10 6.14
CA ALA A 16 -1.12 -0.96 6.54
C ALA A 16 -1.24 -1.00 8.07
N HIS A 17 -2.44 -0.80 8.60
CA HIS A 17 -2.72 -0.55 10.01
C HIS A 17 -3.85 -1.49 10.44
N GLY A 18 -3.70 -2.25 11.52
CA GLY A 18 -4.78 -3.13 12.01
C GLY A 18 -4.43 -4.61 11.97
N ALA A 19 -5.45 -5.45 11.81
CA ALA A 19 -5.36 -6.92 11.84
C ALA A 19 -5.70 -7.53 10.48
N PRO A 20 -5.18 -8.71 10.12
CA PRO A 20 -5.51 -9.40 8.87
C PRO A 20 -7.02 -9.43 8.55
N GLY A 21 -7.41 -8.86 7.40
CA GLY A 21 -8.81 -8.75 6.96
C GLY A 21 -9.60 -7.58 7.54
N HIS A 22 -8.96 -6.81 8.43
CA HIS A 22 -9.49 -5.66 9.16
C HIS A 22 -8.40 -4.59 9.29
N GLU A 23 -7.73 -4.30 8.17
CA GLU A 23 -6.72 -3.25 8.08
C GLU A 23 -7.26 -2.00 7.39
N GLU A 24 -6.81 -0.84 7.85
CA GLU A 24 -6.68 0.34 7.00
C GLU A 24 -5.44 0.15 6.12
N VAL A 25 -5.55 0.40 4.83
CA VAL A 25 -4.45 0.27 3.86
C VAL A 25 -4.34 1.57 3.07
N PHE A 26 -3.15 2.15 3.05
CA PHE A 26 -2.84 3.41 2.40
C PHE A 26 -1.67 3.22 1.45
N ILE A 27 -1.84 3.58 0.19
CA ILE A 27 -0.83 3.50 -0.87
C ILE A 27 -0.43 4.90 -1.30
N ILE A 28 0.86 5.12 -1.46
CA ILE A 28 1.44 6.37 -1.94
C ILE A 28 2.32 6.05 -3.14
N HIS A 29 2.10 6.75 -4.25
CA HIS A 29 2.97 6.72 -5.42
C HIS A 29 4.16 7.64 -5.20
N LEU A 30 5.36 7.13 -5.48
CA LEU A 30 6.62 7.84 -5.30
C LEU A 30 7.30 8.05 -6.65
N VAL A 31 7.54 9.30 -7.03
CA VAL A 31 8.30 9.68 -8.23
C VAL A 31 9.52 10.46 -7.78
N ASP A 32 10.72 9.96 -8.10
CA ASP A 32 12.00 10.54 -7.65
C ASP A 32 12.12 10.77 -6.13
N GLY A 33 11.33 10.05 -5.34
CA GLY A 33 11.27 10.16 -3.88
C GLY A 33 10.26 11.18 -3.35
N GLU A 34 9.49 11.83 -4.22
CA GLU A 34 8.39 12.73 -3.88
C GLU A 34 7.03 12.02 -3.96
N GLU A 35 6.08 12.44 -3.13
CA GLU A 35 4.74 11.84 -3.03
C GLU A 35 3.78 12.50 -4.04
N GLU A 36 3.51 11.82 -5.16
CA GLU A 36 2.73 12.38 -6.27
C GLU A 36 1.25 11.98 -6.27
N GLY A 37 0.87 10.98 -5.48
CA GLY A 37 -0.51 10.54 -5.37
C GLY A 37 -0.71 9.52 -4.27
N GLU A 38 -1.91 9.48 -3.72
CA GLU A 38 -2.28 8.57 -2.64
C GLU A 38 -3.69 8.01 -2.81
N MET A 39 -3.90 6.79 -2.30
CA MET A 39 -5.20 6.16 -2.23
C MET A 39 -5.27 5.21 -1.04
N SER A 40 -6.43 5.11 -0.41
CA SER A 40 -6.62 4.26 0.76
C SER A 40 -7.94 3.52 0.77
N ILE A 41 -8.02 2.51 1.64
CA ILE A 41 -9.24 1.79 1.97
C ILE A 41 -9.24 1.41 3.45
N ASP A 42 -10.37 1.62 4.11
CA ASP A 42 -10.67 1.08 5.43
C ASP A 42 -11.44 -0.24 5.30
N ARG A 43 -10.75 -1.37 5.45
CA ARG A 43 -11.38 -2.69 5.32
C ARG A 43 -12.37 -3.03 6.45
N MET A 44 -12.42 -2.22 7.50
CA MET A 44 -13.34 -2.38 8.63
C MET A 44 -14.71 -1.79 8.31
N THR A 45 -14.74 -0.64 7.62
CA THR A 45 -15.97 0.13 7.39
C THR A 45 -16.45 0.08 5.94
N GLU A 46 -15.55 -0.07 4.98
CA GLU A 46 -15.89 -0.11 3.56
C GLU A 46 -16.21 -1.53 3.07
N GLU A 47 -17.05 -1.63 2.03
CA GLU A 47 -17.35 -2.92 1.39
C GLU A 47 -16.11 -3.45 0.64
N ASN A 48 -15.59 -4.59 1.10
CA ASN A 48 -14.40 -5.21 0.54
C ASN A 48 -14.38 -6.72 0.80
N ASP A 49 -13.54 -7.44 0.06
CA ASP A 49 -13.24 -8.84 0.35
C ASP A 49 -12.25 -8.93 1.52
N ARG A 50 -12.79 -9.22 2.71
CA ARG A 50 -12.00 -9.40 3.95
C ARG A 50 -11.19 -10.68 3.97
N SER A 51 -11.48 -11.64 3.09
CA SER A 51 -10.70 -12.87 2.94
C SER A 51 -9.49 -12.71 2.03
N ALA A 52 -9.46 -11.64 1.22
CA ALA A 52 -8.35 -11.36 0.32
C ALA A 52 -7.05 -11.07 1.11
N PRO A 53 -5.90 -11.57 0.62
CA PRO A 53 -4.61 -11.25 1.21
C PRO A 53 -4.29 -9.77 1.03
N LEU A 54 -3.49 -9.20 1.93
CA LEU A 54 -3.10 -7.79 1.91
C LEU A 54 -2.49 -7.38 0.56
N GLU A 55 -1.66 -8.23 -0.04
CA GLU A 55 -1.03 -7.97 -1.34
C GLU A 55 -2.07 -7.78 -2.46
N ALA A 56 -3.18 -8.52 -2.43
CA ALA A 56 -4.26 -8.33 -3.42
C ALA A 56 -4.97 -6.98 -3.23
N ILE A 57 -5.13 -6.53 -1.98
CA ILE A 57 -5.68 -5.19 -1.69
C ILE A 57 -4.73 -4.10 -2.15
N ILE A 58 -3.42 -4.25 -1.91
CA ILE A 58 -2.39 -3.30 -2.36
C ILE A 58 -2.42 -3.15 -3.88
N VAL A 59 -2.41 -4.26 -4.63
CA VAL A 59 -2.45 -4.25 -6.09
C VAL A 59 -3.74 -3.58 -6.60
N MET A 60 -4.89 -3.91 -5.99
CA MET A 60 -6.16 -3.30 -6.36
C MET A 60 -6.18 -1.77 -6.16
N LEU A 61 -5.58 -1.28 -5.08
CA LEU A 61 -5.44 0.16 -4.84
C LEU A 61 -4.48 0.82 -5.84
N CYS A 62 -3.36 0.18 -6.15
CA CYS A 62 -2.45 0.68 -7.19
C CYS A 62 -3.14 0.78 -8.56
N ASP A 63 -3.88 -0.25 -8.98
CA ASP A 63 -4.60 -0.24 -10.25
C ASP A 63 -5.62 0.90 -10.30
N ARG A 64 -6.34 1.15 -9.20
CA ARG A 64 -7.28 2.28 -9.09
C ARG A 64 -6.57 3.63 -9.15
N LEU A 65 -5.48 3.79 -8.41
CA LEU A 65 -4.70 5.02 -8.38
C LEU A 65 -4.10 5.35 -9.76
N VAL A 66 -3.58 4.35 -10.46
CA VAL A 66 -3.05 4.49 -11.83
C VAL A 66 -4.13 4.99 -12.80
N ILE A 67 -5.35 4.45 -12.69
CA ILE A 67 -6.48 4.88 -13.54
C ILE A 67 -6.93 6.29 -13.15
N GLU A 68 -7.10 6.57 -11.85
CA GLU A 68 -7.62 7.85 -11.36
C GLU A 68 -6.67 9.02 -11.68
N ARG A 69 -5.37 8.79 -11.56
CA ARG A 69 -4.33 9.81 -11.75
C ARG A 69 -3.72 9.80 -13.14
N GLU A 70 -4.24 8.94 -14.03
CA GLU A 70 -3.74 8.78 -15.40
C GLU A 70 -2.21 8.59 -15.44
N ILE A 71 -1.68 7.79 -14.51
CA ILE A 71 -0.24 7.56 -14.36
C ILE A 71 0.25 6.76 -15.57
N ASP A 72 1.22 7.33 -16.31
CA ASP A 72 1.92 6.64 -17.39
C ASP A 72 2.94 5.67 -16.79
N VAL A 73 2.50 4.43 -16.57
CA VAL A 73 3.32 3.40 -15.93
C VAL A 73 4.45 2.93 -16.84
N ALA A 74 5.66 2.81 -16.29
CA ALA A 74 6.82 2.41 -17.08
C ALA A 74 6.75 0.96 -17.63
N ASP A 75 6.09 0.04 -16.92
CA ASP A 75 5.88 -1.34 -17.35
C ASP A 75 4.46 -1.82 -17.03
N PRO A 76 3.50 -1.76 -17.98
CA PRO A 76 2.12 -2.16 -17.74
C PRO A 76 1.93 -3.62 -17.27
N GLN A 77 2.91 -4.50 -17.49
CA GLN A 77 2.89 -5.90 -17.05
C GLN A 77 3.84 -6.18 -15.87
N GLY A 78 4.44 -5.13 -15.30
CA GLY A 78 5.40 -5.23 -14.21
C GLY A 78 4.76 -5.86 -12.98
N ALA A 79 5.31 -7.00 -12.56
CA ALA A 79 4.83 -7.72 -11.40
C ALA A 79 5.07 -6.94 -10.10
N PHE A 80 4.21 -7.19 -9.12
CA PHE A 80 4.41 -6.69 -7.76
C PHE A 80 5.67 -7.32 -7.14
N SER A 81 6.56 -6.49 -6.60
CA SER A 81 7.76 -6.93 -5.89
C SER A 81 8.10 -5.98 -4.75
N TRP A 82 8.35 -6.53 -3.56
CA TRP A 82 8.83 -5.73 -2.43
C TRP A 82 10.25 -5.21 -2.69
N ARG A 83 10.50 -3.91 -2.48
CA ARG A 83 11.88 -3.40 -2.55
C ARG A 83 12.67 -3.90 -1.34
N GLU A 84 13.88 -4.41 -1.58
CA GLU A 84 14.83 -4.72 -0.52
C GLU A 84 15.48 -3.42 -0.02
N GLY A 85 14.75 -2.69 0.83
CA GLY A 85 15.22 -1.44 1.39
C GLY A 85 14.19 -0.82 2.32
N LYS A 86 14.56 -0.67 3.60
CA LYS A 86 13.79 -0.04 4.69
C LYS A 86 12.33 -0.51 4.82
N VAL A 87 12.12 -1.59 5.59
CA VAL A 87 10.93 -1.62 6.47
C VAL A 87 11.10 -0.43 7.42
N LEU A 88 10.46 0.70 7.09
CA LEU A 88 10.68 1.96 7.80
C LEU A 88 10.27 1.82 9.26
N PHE A 89 9.13 1.16 9.52
CA PHE A 89 8.68 0.81 10.87
C PHE A 89 7.79 -0.45 10.85
N LYS A 90 8.05 -1.36 11.78
CA LYS A 90 7.08 -2.39 12.17
C LYS A 90 6.13 -1.75 13.17
N VAL A 91 5.03 -1.17 12.69
CA VAL A 91 4.00 -0.52 13.54
C VAL A 91 3.60 -1.51 14.64
N HIS A 92 3.97 -1.22 15.88
CA HIS A 92 3.67 -2.05 17.04
C HIS A 92 2.16 -2.01 17.30
N SER A 93 1.54 -3.18 17.51
CA SER A 93 0.19 -3.29 18.05
C SER A 93 0.11 -2.46 19.33
N GLY A 94 -0.81 -1.50 19.37
CA GLY A 94 -0.86 -0.44 20.38
C GLY A 94 -1.08 -0.91 21.81
N VAL A 95 0.00 -1.31 22.49
CA VAL A 95 0.09 -1.28 23.94
C VAL A 95 1.02 -0.13 24.29
N GLN A 96 0.43 1.02 24.62
CA GLN A 96 1.16 2.06 25.34
C GLN A 96 1.33 1.55 26.77
N ASP A 97 2.52 1.04 27.09
CA ASP A 97 2.90 0.77 28.47
C ASP A 97 3.08 2.13 29.15
N HIS A 98 2.09 2.51 29.94
CA HIS A 98 2.08 3.76 30.71
C HIS A 98 2.82 3.47 32.03
N ALA A 99 4.09 3.89 32.11
CA ALA A 99 4.88 3.87 33.34
C ALA A 99 4.57 5.09 34.22
#